data_AF-A0A183F2G2-F1
#
_entry.id   AF-A0A183F2G2-F1
#
_cell.length_a   1.000
_cell.length_b   1.000
_cell.length_c   1.000
_cell.angle_alpha   90.00
_cell.angle_beta   90.00
_cell.angle_gamma   90.00
#
_symmetry.space_group_name_H-M   'P 1'
#
loop_
_entity.id
_entity.type
_entity.pdbx_description
1 polymer ?
#
loop_
_entity_poly.entity_id
_entity_poly.type
_entity_poly.pdbx_seq_one_letter_code
_entity_poly.pdbx_strand_id
1 'polypeptide(L)'
;MHMTGQRHFCQFCGKWFKSVGSLAEHENTCLAMLNGVFVNTDRPFRWQCSYCEKMFHHRRDKNIHERVHTGEKPYTCGYCGRGFSQSQTLTIHIRSHTGEKPYQCSICGEEFKDSSSLRKHEYKHATAPSSAAVPSLYEESTMAIEMDDERLWNGRNS
;
A
#
# COMPACT_ATOMS: atom_id res chain seq x y z
N MET A 1 17.19 18.48 22.25
CA MET A 1 16.71 18.45 20.85
C MET A 1 15.65 17.37 20.75
N HIS A 2 14.38 17.73 20.49
CA HIS A 2 13.32 16.94 19.86
C HIS A 2 12.05 17.80 19.94
N MET A 3 11.89 18.74 19.02
CA MET A 3 10.62 19.42 18.82
C MET A 3 9.75 18.49 17.99
N THR A 4 8.71 17.92 18.60
CA THR A 4 7.65 17.20 17.91
C THR A 4 6.94 18.20 17.00
N GLY A 5 7.34 18.20 15.72
CA GLY A 5 6.79 19.10 14.72
C GLY A 5 5.27 19.01 14.70
N GLN A 6 4.62 20.15 14.93
CA GLN A 6 3.16 20.28 14.92
C GLN A 6 2.63 19.71 13.60
N ARG A 7 1.85 18.64 13.68
CA ARG A 7 1.18 18.07 12.51
C ARG A 7 -0.15 18.77 12.32
N HIS A 8 -0.47 19.09 11.08
CA HIS A 8 -1.65 19.86 10.71
C HIS A 8 -2.69 18.92 10.09
N PHE A 9 -3.92 19.01 10.56
CA PHE A 9 -5.01 18.08 10.23
C PHE A 9 -5.97 18.72 9.25
N CYS A 10 -6.25 18.04 8.13
CA CYS A 10 -7.29 18.46 7.19
C CYS A 10 -8.66 18.01 7.71
N GLN A 11 -9.50 18.96 8.10
CA GLN A 11 -10.85 18.70 8.60
C GLN A 11 -11.81 18.14 7.53
N PHE A 12 -11.44 18.27 6.24
CA PHE A 12 -12.26 17.82 5.11
C PHE A 12 -12.02 16.36 4.70
N CYS A 13 -10.81 15.83 4.88
CA CYS A 13 -10.46 14.46 4.44
C CYS A 13 -9.74 13.59 5.48
N GLY A 14 -9.46 14.14 6.66
CA GLY A 14 -8.85 13.39 7.77
C GLY A 14 -7.34 13.13 7.67
N LYS A 15 -6.65 13.70 6.66
CA LYS A 15 -5.20 13.51 6.46
C LYS A 15 -4.35 14.44 7.33
N TRP A 16 -3.17 13.96 7.72
CA TRP A 16 -2.19 14.67 8.53
C TRP A 16 -1.01 15.17 7.69
N PHE A 17 -0.63 16.42 7.92
CA PHE A 17 0.38 17.14 7.17
C PHE A 17 1.50 17.63 8.08
N LYS A 18 2.69 17.79 7.51
CA LYS A 18 3.91 18.18 8.23
C LYS A 18 4.11 19.70 8.33
N SER A 19 3.32 20.50 7.62
CA SER A 19 3.37 21.98 7.67
C SER A 19 2.04 22.62 7.26
N VAL A 20 1.77 23.83 7.77
CA VAL A 20 0.59 24.65 7.39
C VAL A 20 0.53 24.90 5.88
N GLY A 21 1.66 25.16 5.23
CA GLY A 21 1.69 25.39 3.78
C GLY A 21 1.25 24.16 2.97
N SER A 22 1.68 22.96 3.37
CA SER A 22 1.24 21.71 2.72
C SER A 22 -0.23 21.38 3.00
N LEU A 23 -0.76 21.82 4.15
CA LEU A 23 -2.18 21.72 4.46
C LEU A 23 -2.99 22.70 3.58
N ALA A 24 -2.58 23.96 3.46
CA ALA A 24 -3.29 24.98 2.70
C ALA A 24 -3.40 24.64 1.20
N GLU A 25 -2.32 24.13 0.59
CA GLU A 25 -2.33 23.67 -0.81
C GLU A 25 -3.29 22.47 -1.00
N HIS A 26 -3.33 21.58 -0.02
CA HIS A 26 -4.24 20.45 0.00
C HIS A 26 -5.70 20.87 0.25
N GLU A 27 -5.96 21.83 1.16
CA GLU A 27 -7.28 22.36 1.48
C GLU A 27 -7.91 23.05 0.27
N ASN A 28 -7.13 23.75 -0.56
CA ASN A 28 -7.62 24.28 -1.84
C ASN A 28 -8.10 23.17 -2.78
N THR A 29 -7.44 22.01 -2.74
CA THR A 29 -7.87 20.81 -3.49
C THR A 29 -9.08 20.14 -2.84
N CYS A 30 -9.24 20.24 -1.52
CA CYS A 30 -10.40 19.74 -0.78
C CYS A 30 -11.65 20.64 -0.87
N LEU A 31 -11.51 21.95 -0.96
CA LEU A 31 -12.63 22.89 -1.11
C LEU A 31 -13.25 22.82 -2.52
N ALA A 32 -12.45 22.45 -3.53
CA ALA A 32 -12.96 22.12 -4.87
C ALA A 32 -13.94 20.92 -4.86
N MET A 33 -13.93 20.10 -3.79
CA MET A 33 -14.80 18.93 -3.62
C MET A 33 -16.25 19.30 -3.24
N LEU A 34 -16.48 20.47 -2.63
CA LEU A 34 -17.82 20.93 -2.24
C LEU A 34 -18.63 21.49 -3.42
N ASN A 35 -17.95 21.88 -4.51
CA ASN A 35 -18.57 22.42 -5.73
C ASN A 35 -18.96 21.34 -6.76
N GLY A 36 -19.18 20.09 -6.32
CA GLY A 36 -19.73 19.03 -7.17
C GLY A 36 -18.78 18.46 -8.23
N VAL A 37 -17.48 18.73 -8.15
CA VAL A 37 -16.47 18.01 -8.94
C VAL A 37 -16.11 16.73 -8.17
N PHE A 38 -16.58 15.60 -8.70
CA PHE A 38 -16.23 14.26 -8.22
C PHE A 38 -14.72 14.14 -7.97
N VAL A 39 -14.37 13.98 -6.71
CA VAL A 39 -13.04 13.60 -6.26
C VAL A 39 -13.17 12.23 -5.60
N ASN A 40 -13.00 11.20 -6.41
CA ASN A 40 -12.38 10.02 -5.84
C ASN A 40 -10.92 10.40 -5.57
N THR A 41 -10.41 9.98 -4.43
CA THR A 41 -8.98 10.00 -4.17
C THR A 41 -8.20 9.40 -5.36
N ASP A 42 -6.90 9.70 -5.42
CA ASP A 42 -5.89 8.93 -6.16
C ASP A 42 -5.42 9.54 -7.49
N ARG A 43 -4.24 10.17 -7.40
CA ARG A 43 -3.25 10.46 -8.46
C ARG A 43 -3.76 10.22 -9.90
N PRO A 44 -4.11 11.28 -10.68
CA PRO A 44 -4.70 11.09 -12.00
C PRO A 44 -3.80 10.18 -12.83
N PHE A 45 -4.37 9.06 -13.31
CA PHE A 45 -3.69 8.18 -14.25
C PHE A 45 -3.35 9.03 -15.48
N ARG A 46 -2.08 9.40 -15.60
CA ARG A 46 -1.64 10.45 -16.52
C ARG A 46 -1.17 9.89 -17.87
N TRP A 47 -1.00 8.57 -17.93
CA TRP A 47 -0.37 7.90 -19.06
C TRP A 47 -1.29 6.83 -19.62
N GLN A 48 -1.95 7.16 -20.72
CA GLN A 48 -2.79 6.25 -21.49
C GLN A 48 -1.93 5.44 -22.47
N CYS A 49 -2.24 4.16 -22.65
CA CYS A 49 -1.65 3.34 -23.71
C CYS A 49 -2.05 3.87 -25.09
N SER A 50 -1.13 3.90 -26.04
CA SER A 50 -1.44 4.35 -27.41
C SER A 50 -2.18 3.31 -28.26
N TYR A 51 -2.27 2.06 -27.78
CA TYR A 51 -2.87 0.93 -28.50
C TYR A 51 -4.15 0.38 -27.84
N CYS A 52 -4.45 0.78 -26.60
CA CYS A 52 -5.66 0.37 -25.90
C CYS A 52 -6.09 1.40 -24.85
N GLU A 53 -7.24 1.20 -24.24
CA GLU A 53 -7.82 2.14 -23.28
C GLU A 53 -7.22 2.04 -21.86
N LYS A 54 -6.15 1.26 -21.67
CA LYS A 54 -5.52 1.10 -20.36
C LYS A 54 -4.77 2.35 -19.93
N MET A 55 -4.95 2.67 -18.64
CA MET A 55 -4.39 3.85 -17.99
C MET A 55 -3.37 3.46 -16.93
N PHE A 56 -2.28 4.23 -16.83
CA PHE A 56 -1.17 3.97 -15.91
C PHE A 56 -0.82 5.21 -15.08
N HIS A 57 -0.40 4.98 -13.85
CA HIS A 57 0.07 6.05 -12.97
C HIS A 57 1.46 6.58 -13.37
N HIS A 58 2.31 5.72 -13.95
CA HIS A 58 3.67 6.07 -14.35
C HIS A 58 3.89 5.85 -15.85
N ARG A 59 4.65 6.77 -16.46
CA ARG A 59 5.07 6.67 -17.87
C ARG A 59 5.84 5.38 -18.14
N ARG A 60 6.68 4.96 -17.19
CA ARG A 60 7.45 3.71 -17.29
C ARG A 60 6.52 2.52 -17.44
N ASP A 61 5.46 2.43 -16.65
CA ASP A 61 4.52 1.31 -16.68
C ASP A 61 3.73 1.29 -17.99
N LYS A 62 3.31 2.47 -18.47
CA LYS A 62 2.71 2.63 -19.82
C LYS A 62 3.66 2.13 -20.90
N ASN A 63 4.92 2.58 -20.92
CA ASN A 63 5.90 2.16 -21.93
C ASN A 63 6.19 0.65 -21.86
N ILE A 64 6.29 0.07 -20.66
CA ILE A 64 6.48 -1.38 -20.48
C ILE A 64 5.27 -2.13 -21.01
N HIS A 65 4.07 -1.64 -20.73
CA HIS A 65 2.83 -2.23 -21.22
C HIS A 65 2.73 -2.16 -22.75
N GLU A 66 3.17 -1.07 -23.38
CA GLU A 66 3.15 -0.96 -24.85
C GLU A 66 3.99 -2.00 -25.56
N ARG A 67 5.02 -2.55 -24.91
CA ARG A 67 5.80 -3.67 -25.43
C ARG A 67 4.97 -4.94 -25.64
N VAL A 68 3.81 -5.05 -24.98
CA VAL A 68 2.85 -6.14 -25.22
C VAL A 68 2.20 -6.02 -26.60
N HIS A 69 2.01 -4.79 -27.10
CA HIS A 69 1.45 -4.53 -28.42
C HIS A 69 2.52 -4.61 -29.51
N THR A 70 3.70 -4.01 -29.27
CA THR A 70 4.78 -3.97 -30.26
C THR A 70 5.58 -5.26 -30.32
N GLY A 71 5.50 -6.12 -29.30
CA GLY A 71 6.30 -7.33 -29.18
C GLY A 71 7.78 -7.06 -28.86
N GLU A 72 8.15 -5.82 -28.55
CA GLU A 72 9.53 -5.45 -28.26
C GLU A 72 10.08 -6.21 -27.04
N LYS A 73 11.26 -6.81 -27.24
CA LYS A 73 11.97 -7.60 -26.24
C LYS A 73 13.42 -7.11 -26.11
N PRO A 74 13.63 -5.95 -25.48
CA PRO A 74 14.96 -5.33 -25.42
C PRO A 74 15.95 -6.10 -24.54
N TYR A 75 15.50 -7.05 -23.72
CA TYR A 75 16.36 -7.80 -22.82
C TYR A 75 16.53 -9.23 -23.32
N THR A 76 17.73 -9.62 -23.74
CA THR A 76 18.03 -10.94 -24.27
C THR A 76 18.86 -11.76 -23.29
N CYS A 77 18.58 -13.06 -23.24
CA CYS A 77 19.34 -14.00 -22.42
C CYS A 77 20.65 -14.38 -23.11
N GLY A 78 21.78 -14.16 -22.44
CA GLY A 78 23.09 -14.55 -22.96
C GLY A 78 23.30 -16.07 -23.06
N TYR A 79 22.55 -16.88 -22.32
CA TYR A 79 22.67 -18.34 -22.33
C TYR A 79 21.91 -19.01 -23.48
N CYS A 80 20.73 -18.51 -23.84
CA CYS A 80 19.84 -19.17 -24.81
C CYS A 80 19.27 -18.24 -25.89
N GLY A 81 19.66 -16.97 -25.91
CA GLY A 81 19.19 -15.97 -26.88
C GLY A 81 17.74 -15.51 -26.70
N ARG A 82 17.00 -16.06 -25.73
CA ARG A 82 15.58 -15.73 -25.53
C ARG A 82 15.39 -14.27 -25.11
N GLY A 83 14.49 -13.56 -25.79
CA GLY A 83 14.14 -12.16 -25.49
C GLY A 83 12.99 -11.99 -24.48
N PHE A 84 13.06 -10.93 -23.68
CA PHE A 84 12.13 -10.52 -22.63
C PHE A 84 11.81 -9.03 -22.73
N SER A 85 10.58 -8.66 -22.36
CA SER A 85 10.10 -7.27 -22.37
C SER A 85 10.52 -6.47 -21.13
N GLN A 86 10.95 -7.14 -20.06
CA GLN A 86 11.38 -6.52 -18.79
C GLN A 86 12.66 -7.17 -18.26
N SER A 87 13.53 -6.36 -17.63
CA SER A 87 14.81 -6.82 -17.08
C SER A 87 14.61 -7.78 -15.91
N GLN A 88 13.66 -7.50 -15.01
CA GLN A 88 13.37 -8.38 -13.86
C GLN A 88 12.97 -9.79 -14.31
N THR A 89 12.19 -9.90 -15.39
CA THR A 89 11.82 -11.19 -15.97
C THR A 89 13.02 -11.93 -16.53
N LEU A 90 13.95 -11.21 -17.18
CA LEU A 90 15.22 -11.79 -17.63
C LEU A 90 16.06 -12.28 -16.44
N THR A 91 16.19 -11.50 -15.36
CA THR A 91 16.95 -11.91 -14.17
C THR A 91 16.37 -13.20 -13.55
N ILE A 92 15.05 -13.28 -13.39
CA ILE A 92 14.38 -14.49 -12.88
C ILE A 92 14.59 -15.66 -13.84
N HIS A 93 14.59 -15.42 -15.15
CA HIS A 93 14.88 -16.45 -16.14
C HIS A 93 16.34 -16.92 -16.05
N ILE A 94 17.32 -16.04 -15.87
CA ILE A 94 18.73 -16.41 -15.73
C ILE A 94 18.93 -17.37 -14.54
N ARG A 95 18.18 -17.20 -13.45
CA ARG A 95 18.20 -18.14 -12.31
C ARG A 95 17.81 -19.57 -12.69
N SER A 96 17.08 -19.78 -13.79
CA SER A 96 16.80 -21.13 -14.30
C SER A 96 18.00 -21.79 -14.98
N HIS A 97 18.98 -21.01 -15.43
CA HIS A 97 20.25 -21.53 -15.94
C HIS A 97 21.26 -21.76 -14.80
N THR A 98 21.33 -20.84 -13.83
CA THR A 98 22.30 -20.94 -12.73
C THR A 98 21.84 -21.83 -11.58
N GLY A 99 20.53 -22.11 -11.48
CA GLY A 99 19.93 -22.85 -10.37
C GLY A 99 19.79 -22.05 -9.07
N GLU A 100 20.09 -20.74 -9.08
CA GLU A 100 20.02 -19.88 -7.89
C GLU A 100 18.58 -19.71 -7.40
N LYS A 101 18.35 -19.96 -6.09
CA LYS A 101 17.04 -19.83 -5.44
C LYS A 101 17.16 -19.00 -4.16
N PRO A 102 17.20 -17.67 -4.27
CA PRO A 102 17.52 -16.80 -3.12
C PRO A 102 16.36 -16.63 -2.13
N TYR A 103 15.16 -17.13 -2.45
CA TYR A 103 13.98 -16.96 -1.61
C TYR A 103 13.63 -18.27 -0.94
N GLN A 104 13.75 -18.35 0.39
CA GLN A 104 13.44 -19.55 1.15
C GLN A 104 12.17 -19.35 1.99
N CYS A 105 11.31 -20.36 2.02
CA CYS A 105 10.16 -20.39 2.93
C CYS A 105 10.61 -20.64 4.36
N SER A 106 10.19 -19.79 5.29
CA SER A 106 10.52 -19.94 6.72
C SER A 106 9.83 -21.12 7.40
N ILE A 107 8.74 -21.63 6.81
CA ILE A 107 7.91 -22.69 7.42
C ILE A 107 8.43 -24.08 7.04
N CYS A 108 8.68 -24.34 5.76
CA CYS A 108 9.11 -25.65 5.27
C CYS A 108 10.53 -25.69 4.69
N GLY A 109 11.23 -24.55 4.61
CA GLY A 109 12.59 -24.48 4.07
C GLY A 109 12.69 -24.60 2.54
N GLU A 110 11.58 -24.73 1.81
CA GLU A 110 11.61 -24.80 0.34
C GLU A 110 12.13 -23.50 -0.28
N GLU A 111 12.98 -23.65 -1.30
CA GLU A 111 13.63 -22.53 -1.98
C GLU A 111 12.98 -22.23 -3.35
N PHE A 112 12.87 -20.94 -3.67
CA PHE A 112 12.22 -20.39 -4.85
C PHE A 112 13.13 -19.41 -5.58
N LYS A 113 12.98 -19.36 -6.91
CA LYS A 113 13.72 -18.45 -7.81
C LYS A 113 13.21 -17.01 -7.79
N ASP A 114 11.98 -16.79 -7.34
CA ASP A 114 11.33 -15.48 -7.28
C ASP A 114 10.41 -15.34 -6.05
N SER A 115 10.24 -14.11 -5.57
CA SER A 115 9.46 -13.80 -4.37
C SER A 115 7.95 -14.00 -4.56
N SER A 116 7.44 -13.89 -5.79
CA SER A 116 6.02 -14.08 -6.07
C SER A 116 5.61 -15.54 -5.93
N SER A 117 6.49 -16.45 -6.35
CA SER A 117 6.35 -17.90 -6.17
C SER A 117 6.41 -18.27 -4.69
N LEU A 118 7.37 -17.72 -3.94
CA LEU A 118 7.44 -17.89 -2.48
C LEU A 118 6.15 -17.43 -1.80
N ARG A 119 5.68 -16.20 -2.07
CA ARG A 119 4.46 -15.66 -1.44
C ARG A 119 3.22 -16.52 -1.71
N LYS A 120 3.08 -17.04 -2.94
CA LYS A 120 1.98 -17.96 -3.29
C LYS A 120 2.09 -19.28 -2.54
N HIS A 121 3.30 -19.77 -2.32
CA HIS A 121 3.55 -20.97 -1.52
C HIS A 121 3.24 -20.70 -0.04
N GLU A 122 3.70 -19.59 0.52
CA GLU A 122 3.43 -19.20 1.92
C GLU A 122 1.94 -19.03 2.20
N TYR A 123 1.16 -18.52 1.23
CA TYR A 123 -0.29 -18.46 1.35
C TYR A 123 -0.94 -19.83 1.60
N LYS A 124 -0.36 -20.92 1.07
CA LYS A 124 -0.85 -22.29 1.33
C LYS A 124 -0.57 -22.75 2.76
N HIS A 125 0.51 -22.26 3.38
CA HIS A 125 0.76 -22.50 4.81
C HIS A 125 -0.22 -21.70 5.69
N ALA A 126 -0.60 -20.50 5.26
CA ALA A 126 -1.56 -19.66 5.99
C ALA A 126 -3.00 -20.24 6.04
N THR A 127 -3.34 -21.18 5.16
CA THR A 127 -4.63 -21.89 5.21
C THR A 127 -4.69 -23.01 6.25
N ALA A 128 -3.58 -23.34 6.91
CA ALA A 128 -3.62 -24.04 8.19
C ALA A 128 -3.76 -22.97 9.28
N PRO A 129 -4.85 -22.92 10.07
CA PRO A 129 -4.99 -21.93 11.13
C PRO A 129 -3.93 -22.22 12.20
N SER A 130 -2.82 -21.51 12.11
CA SER A 130 -1.89 -21.35 13.22
C SER A 130 -2.54 -20.38 14.20
N SER A 131 -3.01 -20.93 15.31
CA SER A 131 -3.52 -20.26 16.51
C SER A 131 -2.43 -19.42 17.19
N ALA A 132 -1.88 -18.42 16.50
CA ALA A 132 -1.06 -17.40 17.11
C ALA A 132 -1.99 -16.23 17.47
N ALA A 133 -2.29 -16.16 18.76
CA ALA A 133 -3.06 -15.13 19.43
C ALA A 133 -2.82 -13.73 18.82
N VAL A 134 -3.90 -13.11 18.34
CA VAL A 134 -3.98 -11.65 18.33
C VAL A 134 -4.26 -11.27 19.79
N PRO A 135 -3.37 -10.57 20.50
CA PRO A 135 -3.73 -10.03 21.81
C PRO A 135 -4.88 -9.04 21.59
N SER A 136 -6.05 -9.42 22.07
CA SER A 136 -7.19 -8.53 22.26
C SER A 136 -6.73 -7.31 23.07
N LEU A 137 -6.79 -6.11 22.48
CA LEU A 137 -6.53 -4.84 23.19
C LEU A 137 -7.82 -4.20 23.72
N TYR A 138 -8.78 -5.00 24.15
CA TYR A 138 -9.86 -4.55 25.01
C TYR A 138 -9.79 -5.35 26.32
N GLU A 139 -9.90 -4.63 27.44
CA GLU A 139 -9.74 -5.04 28.85
C GLU A 139 -8.27 -4.94 29.36
N GLU A 140 -7.86 -4.08 30.29
CA GLU A 140 -8.54 -3.19 31.22
C GLU A 140 -7.59 -2.05 31.61
N SER A 141 -8.09 -0.83 31.78
CA SER A 141 -7.44 0.15 32.66
C SER A 141 -8.52 1.01 33.30
N THR A 142 -9.24 0.40 34.24
CA THR A 142 -9.90 1.09 35.34
C THR A 142 -8.83 1.63 36.28
N MET A 143 -8.76 2.94 36.45
CA MET A 143 -8.25 3.54 37.69
C MET A 143 -9.14 4.73 38.04
N ALA A 144 -9.46 4.77 39.32
CA ALA A 144 -10.49 5.54 39.98
C ALA A 144 -10.29 7.06 39.90
N ILE A 145 -11.41 7.78 39.83
CA ILE A 145 -11.55 9.09 40.48
C ILE A 145 -12.80 8.96 41.37
N GLU A 146 -12.54 8.69 42.65
CA GLU A 146 -13.47 9.00 43.73
C GLU A 146 -13.58 10.53 43.82
N MET A 147 -14.77 11.07 43.58
CA MET A 147 -15.15 12.41 44.02
C MET A 147 -16.60 12.35 44.47
N ASP A 148 -16.77 12.07 45.75
CA ASP A 148 -17.95 12.49 46.51
C ASP A 148 -18.00 14.02 46.51
N ASP A 149 -19.08 14.61 46.02
CA ASP A 149 -19.73 15.68 46.78
C ASP A 149 -21.18 15.89 46.34
N GLU A 150 -22.05 15.78 47.34
CA GLU A 150 -23.48 16.04 47.27
C GLU A 150 -23.75 17.51 46.92
N ARG A 151 -24.74 17.76 46.03
CA ARG A 151 -25.98 18.51 46.34
C ARG A 151 -26.62 19.12 45.08
N LEU A 152 -27.96 19.11 45.12
CA LEU A 152 -28.94 19.85 44.32
C LEU A 152 -29.33 19.13 43.00
N TRP A 153 -30.57 18.69 42.76
CA TRP A 153 -31.83 18.95 43.46
C TRP A 153 -32.91 17.99 42.95
N ASN A 154 -33.68 17.39 43.86
CA ASN A 154 -34.96 16.73 43.55
C ASN A 154 -35.99 17.77 43.08
N GLY A 155 -36.76 17.42 42.04
CA GLY A 155 -38.21 17.65 42.01
C GLY A 155 -38.75 18.94 41.37
N ARG A 156 -39.34 18.78 40.18
CA ARG A 156 -40.62 19.35 39.69
C ARG A 156 -41.02 18.49 38.49
N ASN A 157 -41.95 17.54 38.58
CA ASN A 157 -43.40 17.63 38.79
C ASN A 157 -44.13 18.51 37.77
N SER A 158 -45.02 17.85 37.02
CA SER A 158 -46.03 18.30 36.04
C SER A 158 -45.62 18.21 34.58
#